data_AF-A0A7R8WWE2-F1
#
_entry.id   AF-A0A7R8WWE2-F1
#
_cell.length_a   1.000
_cell.length_b   1.000
_cell.length_c   1.000
_cell.angle_alpha   90.00
_cell.angle_beta   90.00
_cell.angle_gamma   90.00
#
_symmetry.space_group_name_H-M   'P 1'
#
loop_
_entity.id
_entity.type
_entity.pdbx_description
1 polymer ?
#
loop_
_entity_poly.entity_id
_entity_poly.type
_entity_poly.pdbx_seq_one_letter_code
_entity_poly.pdbx_strand_id
1 'polypeptide(L)'
;MQSPTTHSSLLNLPQVVEPRNPGMALDMDWLRSIQANTSAIERRAATLGTRRSVKKDHQAAWLLRAIECIDLTTLSGDDTEERVRRLCAKARAPVRSDILAALGVPSITVGAVCVYHDMVRAAVDALDGSGIPVAAVSTGFPAGLSPYHLRLAEIGESVAA
;
A
#
# COMPACT_ATOMS: atom_id res chain seq x y z
N MET A 1 -14.31 46.00 16.80
CA MET A 1 -14.72 44.84 15.97
C MET A 1 -13.45 44.07 15.62
N GLN A 2 -13.16 43.00 16.37
CA GLN A 2 -12.00 42.14 16.13
C GLN A 2 -12.43 41.08 15.10
N SER A 3 -11.74 41.05 13.97
CA SER A 3 -11.95 40.02 12.94
C SER A 3 -11.46 38.67 13.47
N PRO A 4 -12.21 37.58 13.29
CA PRO A 4 -11.77 36.26 13.76
C PRO A 4 -10.69 35.74 12.81
N THR A 5 -9.51 35.46 13.36
CA THR A 5 -8.46 34.68 12.72
C THR A 5 -8.92 33.23 12.57
N THR A 6 -9.27 32.83 11.35
CA THR A 6 -9.45 31.43 10.97
C THR A 6 -8.10 30.72 11.02
N HIS A 7 -7.91 29.90 12.06
CA HIS A 7 -6.86 28.89 12.08
C HIS A 7 -7.22 27.79 11.07
N SER A 8 -6.70 27.92 9.86
CA SER A 8 -6.69 26.82 8.89
C SER A 8 -5.74 25.76 9.42
N SER A 9 -6.30 24.71 10.04
CA SER A 9 -5.59 23.45 10.29
C SER A 9 -5.17 22.88 8.94
N LEU A 10 -3.96 23.22 8.51
CA LEU A 10 -3.34 22.66 7.31
C LEU A 10 -3.26 21.15 7.52
N LEU A 11 -4.08 20.42 6.76
CA LEU A 11 -3.94 18.99 6.56
C LEU A 11 -2.46 18.71 6.28
N ASN A 12 -1.86 17.86 7.11
CA ASN A 12 -0.45 17.48 7.04
C ASN A 12 -0.22 16.52 5.86
N LEU A 13 -0.60 16.96 4.66
CA LEU A 13 -0.25 16.30 3.42
C LEU A 13 1.27 16.43 3.28
N PRO A 14 2.00 15.35 2.95
CA PRO A 14 3.43 15.45 2.70
C PRO A 14 3.66 16.50 1.61
N GLN A 15 4.24 17.64 2.00
CA GLN A 15 4.65 18.65 1.04
C GLN A 15 5.70 18.00 0.17
N VAL A 16 5.42 17.91 -1.14
CA VAL A 16 6.33 17.28 -2.09
C VAL A 16 7.58 18.16 -2.16
N VAL A 17 8.64 17.76 -1.45
CA VAL A 17 9.92 18.51 -1.38
C VAL A 17 10.65 18.49 -2.72
N GLU A 18 10.34 17.50 -3.58
CA GLU A 18 10.98 17.32 -4.88
C GLU A 18 10.05 17.71 -6.05
N PRO A 19 10.57 18.37 -7.10
CA PRO A 19 9.79 18.62 -8.31
C PRO A 19 9.31 17.27 -8.90
N ARG A 20 8.01 17.19 -9.21
CA ARG A 20 7.46 16.01 -9.88
C ARG A 20 8.18 15.76 -11.20
N ASN A 21 8.26 14.49 -11.61
CA ASN A 21 8.73 14.14 -12.94
C ASN A 21 7.94 14.96 -13.98
N PRO A 22 8.60 15.82 -14.79
CA PRO A 22 7.92 16.70 -15.73
C PRO A 22 7.19 15.94 -16.85
N GLY A 23 7.46 14.63 -17.00
CA GLY A 23 6.92 13.80 -18.04
C GLY A 23 7.48 14.15 -19.42
N MET A 24 6.99 13.44 -20.44
CA MET A 24 7.26 13.74 -21.84
C MET A 24 6.00 13.47 -22.67
N ALA A 25 5.93 14.05 -23.88
CA ALA A 25 4.86 13.72 -24.81
C ALA A 25 4.90 12.22 -25.16
N LEU A 26 3.72 11.61 -25.33
CA LEU A 26 3.62 10.20 -25.70
C LEU A 26 4.26 9.98 -27.08
N ASP A 27 5.32 9.18 -27.10
CA ASP A 27 6.00 8.73 -28.31
C ASP A 27 5.67 7.25 -28.56
N MET A 28 4.80 7.02 -29.56
CA MET A 28 4.36 5.68 -29.93
C MET A 28 5.45 4.88 -30.66
N ASP A 29 6.38 5.54 -31.33
CA ASP A 29 7.48 4.88 -32.05
C ASP A 29 8.51 4.37 -31.04
N TRP A 30 8.83 5.20 -30.03
CA TRP A 30 9.62 4.76 -28.89
C TRP A 30 9.00 3.54 -28.21
N LEU A 31 7.72 3.62 -27.80
CA LEU A 31 7.02 2.52 -27.11
C LEU A 31 7.01 1.22 -27.92
N ARG A 32 6.71 1.30 -29.22
CA ARG A 32 6.65 0.13 -30.11
C ARG A 32 8.02 -0.44 -30.44
N SER A 33 9.07 0.39 -30.38
CA SER A 33 10.46 -0.03 -30.61
C SER A 33 11.11 -0.71 -29.41
N ILE A 34 10.48 -0.68 -28.22
CA ILE A 34 11.02 -1.34 -27.02
C ILE A 34 11.12 -2.85 -27.29
N GLN A 35 12.35 -3.36 -27.24
CA GLN A 35 12.63 -4.79 -27.33
C GLN A 35 13.14 -5.28 -25.97
N ALA A 36 12.58 -6.39 -25.50
CA ALA A 36 13.04 -7.10 -24.32
C ALA A 36 13.92 -8.28 -24.76
N ASN A 37 15.18 -8.33 -24.32
CA ASN A 37 16.03 -9.48 -24.60
C ASN A 37 15.66 -10.64 -23.68
N THR A 38 14.76 -11.50 -24.14
CA THR A 38 14.24 -12.66 -23.38
C THR A 38 15.36 -13.48 -22.77
N SER A 39 16.39 -13.84 -23.54
CA SER A 39 17.50 -14.66 -23.03
C SER A 39 18.27 -13.98 -21.89
N ALA A 40 18.47 -12.66 -21.97
CA ALA A 40 19.15 -11.89 -20.92
C ALA A 40 18.29 -11.77 -19.66
N ILE A 41 16.98 -11.56 -19.84
CA ILE A 41 16.00 -11.52 -18.76
C ILE A 41 15.96 -12.86 -18.04
N GLU A 42 15.80 -13.96 -18.77
CA GLU A 42 15.77 -15.32 -18.21
C GLU A 42 17.05 -15.66 -17.46
N ARG A 43 18.23 -15.38 -18.05
CA ARG A 43 19.51 -15.57 -17.35
C ARG A 43 19.56 -14.75 -16.06
N ARG A 44 19.15 -13.48 -16.09
CA ARG A 44 19.16 -12.62 -14.90
C ARG A 44 18.18 -13.13 -13.85
N ALA A 45 16.96 -13.52 -14.25
CA ALA A 45 15.93 -14.06 -13.37
C ALA A 45 16.40 -15.37 -12.71
N ALA A 46 17.02 -16.28 -13.47
CA ALA A 46 17.57 -17.52 -12.95
C ALA A 46 18.61 -17.28 -11.84
N THR A 47 19.37 -16.17 -11.89
CA THR A 47 20.31 -15.83 -10.81
C THR A 47 19.65 -15.32 -9.53
N LEU A 48 18.37 -14.93 -9.53
CA LEU A 48 17.71 -14.41 -8.34
C LEU A 48 17.64 -15.48 -7.24
N GLY A 49 17.32 -16.73 -7.60
CA GLY A 49 17.25 -17.85 -6.65
C GLY A 49 18.62 -18.41 -6.24
N THR A 50 19.69 -18.10 -6.99
CA THR A 50 21.06 -18.60 -6.69
C THR A 50 21.88 -17.65 -5.83
N ARG A 51 21.42 -16.40 -5.66
CA ARG A 51 22.10 -15.44 -4.79
C ARG A 51 22.02 -15.89 -3.35
N ARG A 52 23.13 -15.75 -2.63
CA ARG A 52 23.20 -16.03 -1.19
C ARG A 52 22.16 -15.17 -0.48
N SER A 53 21.24 -15.83 0.22
CA SER A 53 20.34 -15.14 1.14
C SER A 53 21.15 -14.42 2.21
N VAL A 54 20.63 -13.26 2.61
CA VAL A 54 21.04 -12.57 3.81
C VAL A 54 20.85 -13.54 4.99
N LYS A 55 21.80 -13.59 5.95
CA LYS A 55 21.82 -14.59 7.02
C LYS A 55 21.60 -13.96 8.40
N LYS A 56 21.07 -14.77 9.32
CA LYS A 56 20.95 -14.46 10.77
C LYS A 56 20.27 -13.11 11.00
N ASP A 57 20.88 -12.21 11.77
CA ASP A 57 20.30 -10.95 12.22
C ASP A 57 19.93 -10.04 11.04
N HIS A 58 20.75 -10.03 9.98
CA HIS A 58 20.41 -9.28 8.77
C HIS A 58 19.20 -9.87 8.04
N GLN A 59 19.01 -11.19 8.09
CA GLN A 59 17.82 -11.83 7.53
C GLN A 59 16.58 -11.42 8.33
N ALA A 60 16.66 -11.46 9.65
CA ALA A 60 15.58 -11.03 10.54
C ALA A 60 15.22 -9.56 10.31
N ALA A 61 16.22 -8.67 10.27
CA ALA A 61 16.01 -7.25 10.00
C ALA A 61 15.32 -7.00 8.64
N TRP A 62 15.71 -7.73 7.59
CA TRP A 62 15.08 -7.62 6.28
C TRP A 62 13.63 -8.12 6.27
N LEU A 63 13.34 -9.21 6.98
CA LEU A 63 11.97 -9.72 7.11
C LEU A 63 11.08 -8.77 7.90
N LEU A 64 11.59 -8.18 8.99
CA LEU A 64 10.87 -7.17 9.76
C LEU A 64 10.59 -5.92 8.92
N ARG A 65 11.60 -5.44 8.16
CA ARG A 65 11.41 -4.32 7.24
C ARG A 65 10.43 -4.67 6.11
N ALA A 66 10.44 -5.91 5.62
CA ALA A 66 9.46 -6.34 4.61
C ALA A 66 8.02 -6.23 5.17
N ILE A 67 7.79 -6.58 6.44
CA ILE A 67 6.49 -6.43 7.09
C ILE A 67 6.02 -4.97 7.13
N GLU A 68 6.91 -4.04 7.49
CA GLU A 68 6.62 -2.60 7.49
C GLU A 68 6.33 -2.04 6.08
N CYS A 69 6.69 -2.77 5.03
CA CYS A 69 6.44 -2.42 3.63
C CYS A 69 5.27 -3.20 3.01
N ILE A 70 4.52 -4.00 3.79
CA ILE A 70 3.37 -4.75 3.28
C ILE A 70 2.11 -3.90 3.35
N ASP A 71 1.37 -3.85 2.24
CA ASP A 71 -0.06 -3.53 2.24
C ASP A 71 -0.82 -4.84 2.51
N LEU A 72 -1.25 -5.02 3.76
CA LEU A 72 -1.90 -6.26 4.18
C LEU A 72 -3.29 -6.31 3.55
N THR A 73 -3.45 -7.17 2.55
CA THR A 73 -4.55 -7.09 1.59
C THR A 73 -5.59 -8.19 1.81
N THR A 74 -6.87 -7.84 1.74
CA THR A 74 -7.96 -8.79 1.43
C THR A 74 -8.82 -8.22 0.31
N LEU A 75 -8.98 -9.00 -0.76
CA LEU A 75 -9.77 -8.64 -1.93
C LEU A 75 -10.61 -9.86 -2.34
N SER A 76 -11.26 -10.49 -1.36
CA SER A 76 -12.15 -11.62 -1.62
C SER A 76 -13.56 -11.14 -1.90
N GLY A 77 -14.23 -11.77 -2.88
CA GLY A 77 -15.62 -11.45 -3.20
C GLY A 77 -16.62 -11.82 -2.09
N ASP A 78 -16.19 -12.62 -1.10
CA ASP A 78 -16.98 -13.03 0.07
C ASP A 78 -16.49 -12.35 1.36
N ASP A 79 -15.76 -11.24 1.26
CA ASP A 79 -15.31 -10.51 2.44
C ASP A 79 -16.48 -9.98 3.26
N THR A 80 -16.31 -10.07 4.58
CA THR A 80 -17.23 -9.51 5.57
C THR A 80 -16.47 -8.50 6.42
N GLU A 81 -17.20 -7.55 7.01
CA GLU A 81 -16.58 -6.57 7.91
C GLU A 81 -15.76 -7.26 9.01
N GLU A 82 -16.26 -8.36 9.60
CA GLU A 82 -15.54 -9.11 10.64
C GLU A 82 -14.23 -9.74 10.18
N ARG A 83 -14.16 -10.16 8.92
CA ARG A 83 -12.91 -10.64 8.33
C ARG A 83 -11.91 -9.48 8.18
N VAL A 84 -12.40 -8.31 7.78
CA VAL A 84 -11.60 -7.08 7.66
C VAL A 84 -11.14 -6.58 9.02
N ARG A 85 -11.98 -6.59 10.06
CA ARG A 85 -11.58 -6.23 11.44
C ARG A 85 -10.49 -7.18 11.96
N ARG A 86 -10.58 -8.48 11.67
CA ARG A 86 -9.51 -9.45 11.99
C ARG A 86 -8.21 -9.17 11.22
N LEU A 87 -8.31 -8.80 9.93
CA LEU A 87 -7.15 -8.37 9.15
C LEU A 87 -6.48 -7.13 9.77
N CYS A 88 -7.28 -6.15 10.19
CA CYS A 88 -6.81 -4.93 10.84
C CYS A 88 -6.14 -5.21 12.20
N ALA A 89 -6.67 -6.15 13.00
CA ALA A 89 -6.02 -6.60 14.22
C ALA A 89 -4.62 -7.21 13.93
N LYS A 90 -4.49 -8.00 12.85
CA LYS A 90 -3.20 -8.52 12.40
C LYS A 90 -2.27 -7.42 11.87
N ALA A 91 -2.81 -6.40 11.22
CA ALA A 91 -2.07 -5.24 10.75
C ALA A 91 -1.42 -4.45 11.91
N ARG A 92 -2.14 -4.32 13.04
CA ARG A 92 -1.66 -3.67 14.27
C ARG A 92 -0.60 -4.48 15.02
N ALA A 93 -0.64 -5.80 14.94
CA ALA A 93 0.30 -6.71 15.59
C ALA A 93 0.73 -7.85 14.66
N PRO A 94 1.53 -7.56 13.61
CA PRO A 94 1.86 -8.52 12.56
C PRO A 94 2.87 -9.59 13.01
N VAL A 95 3.60 -9.33 14.09
CA VAL A 95 4.57 -10.25 14.71
C VAL A 95 4.23 -10.39 16.18
N ARG A 96 4.31 -11.63 16.69
CA ARG A 96 4.12 -11.89 18.12
C ARG A 96 5.16 -11.13 18.95
N SER A 97 4.72 -10.60 20.09
CA SER A 97 5.54 -9.77 20.97
C SER A 97 6.77 -10.50 21.52
N ASP A 98 6.68 -11.82 21.78
CA ASP A 98 7.79 -12.63 22.27
C ASP A 98 8.92 -12.76 21.24
N ILE A 99 8.58 -12.84 19.96
CA ILE A 99 9.56 -12.87 18.87
C ILE A 99 10.26 -11.52 18.75
N LEU A 100 9.52 -10.42 18.80
CA LEU A 100 10.09 -9.06 18.75
C LEU A 100 11.01 -8.80 19.94
N ALA A 101 10.61 -9.22 21.14
CA ALA A 101 11.43 -9.13 22.34
C ALA A 101 12.73 -9.94 22.22
N ALA A 102 12.66 -11.17 21.70
CA ALA A 102 13.85 -12.01 21.46
C ALA A 102 14.81 -11.41 20.41
N LEU A 103 14.28 -10.60 19.48
CA LEU A 103 15.07 -9.89 18.47
C LEU A 103 15.54 -8.49 18.94
N GLY A 104 15.08 -8.01 20.10
CA GLY A 104 15.40 -6.67 20.60
C GLY A 104 14.81 -5.53 19.76
N VAL A 105 13.67 -5.77 19.09
CA VAL A 105 13.01 -4.80 18.21
C VAL A 105 11.70 -4.31 18.85
N PRO A 106 11.35 -3.02 18.74
CA PRO A 106 10.04 -2.53 19.19
C PRO A 106 8.89 -3.15 18.41
N SER A 107 7.66 -2.90 18.87
CA SER A 107 6.46 -3.20 18.09
C SER A 107 6.51 -2.51 16.73
N ILE A 108 6.17 -3.26 15.69
CA ILE A 108 6.05 -2.79 14.30
C ILE A 108 4.63 -2.99 13.82
N THR A 109 4.23 -2.23 12.80
CA THR A 109 2.97 -2.41 12.07
C THR A 109 3.26 -2.80 10.63
N VAL A 110 2.22 -3.10 9.87
CA VAL A 110 2.30 -3.15 8.40
C VAL A 110 2.33 -1.74 7.81
N GLY A 111 2.61 -1.64 6.50
CA GLY A 111 2.64 -0.39 5.77
C GLY A 111 1.24 0.19 5.54
N ALA A 112 0.26 -0.65 5.19
CA ALA A 112 -1.15 -0.29 5.03
C ALA A 112 -2.07 -1.52 5.16
N VAL A 113 -3.38 -1.30 5.16
CA VAL A 113 -4.38 -2.35 4.89
C VAL A 113 -5.10 -2.03 3.59
N CYS A 114 -5.13 -3.00 2.66
CA CYS A 114 -5.78 -2.83 1.36
C CYS A 114 -7.05 -3.68 1.25
N VAL A 115 -8.17 -3.04 0.90
CA VAL A 115 -9.50 -3.68 0.86
C VAL A 115 -10.31 -3.26 -0.38
N TYR A 116 -11.44 -3.92 -0.62
CA TYR A 116 -12.47 -3.43 -1.53
C TYR A 116 -13.15 -2.16 -1.00
N HIS A 117 -13.70 -1.37 -1.92
CA HIS A 117 -14.45 -0.14 -1.62
C HIS A 117 -15.48 -0.32 -0.49
N ASP A 118 -16.35 -1.33 -0.59
CA ASP A 118 -17.41 -1.61 0.40
C ASP A 118 -16.88 -1.88 1.82
N MET A 119 -15.60 -2.22 1.95
CA MET A 119 -14.95 -2.56 3.22
C MET A 119 -14.11 -1.42 3.81
N VAL A 120 -14.00 -0.29 3.13
CA VAL A 120 -13.17 0.86 3.56
C VAL A 120 -13.59 1.33 4.94
N ARG A 121 -14.88 1.60 5.15
CA ARG A 121 -15.40 2.07 6.44
C ARG A 121 -15.07 1.11 7.59
N ALA A 122 -15.26 -0.18 7.39
CA ALA A 122 -14.94 -1.19 8.41
C ALA A 122 -13.43 -1.22 8.74
N ALA A 123 -12.57 -1.02 7.74
CA ALA A 123 -11.11 -0.94 7.94
C ALA A 123 -10.71 0.35 8.66
N VAL A 124 -11.26 1.50 8.26
CA VAL A 124 -11.00 2.81 8.89
C VAL A 124 -11.40 2.77 10.37
N ASP A 125 -12.62 2.33 10.68
CA ASP A 125 -13.11 2.19 12.05
C ASP A 125 -12.20 1.25 12.88
N ALA A 126 -11.78 0.12 12.30
CA ALA A 126 -10.93 -0.85 12.98
C ALA A 126 -9.47 -0.39 13.15
N LEU A 127 -9.01 0.58 12.36
CA LEU A 127 -7.64 1.13 12.38
C LEU A 127 -7.56 2.51 13.03
N ASP A 128 -8.65 3.05 13.55
CA ASP A 128 -8.65 4.33 14.24
C ASP A 128 -7.61 4.38 15.38
N GLY A 129 -6.90 5.50 15.47
CA GLY A 129 -5.80 5.71 16.40
C GLY A 129 -4.54 4.83 16.19
N SER A 130 -4.48 3.97 15.16
CA SER A 130 -3.29 3.13 14.90
C SER A 130 -2.17 3.83 14.14
N GLY A 131 -2.52 4.83 13.32
CA GLY A 131 -1.61 5.41 12.33
C GLY A 131 -1.38 4.54 11.09
N ILE A 132 -2.01 3.36 10.97
CA ILE A 132 -1.92 2.50 9.78
C ILE A 132 -2.90 3.03 8.71
N PRO A 133 -2.42 3.37 7.50
CA PRO A 133 -3.28 3.85 6.43
C PRO A 133 -4.15 2.74 5.84
N VAL A 134 -5.34 3.13 5.38
CA VAL A 134 -6.25 2.28 4.60
C VAL A 134 -6.09 2.62 3.12
N ALA A 135 -5.89 1.59 2.31
CA ALA A 135 -5.91 1.64 0.86
C ALA A 135 -7.17 0.92 0.35
N ALA A 136 -7.72 1.41 -0.75
CA ALA A 136 -8.84 0.79 -1.44
C ALA A 136 -8.46 0.51 -2.89
N VAL A 137 -8.85 -0.67 -3.40
CA VAL A 137 -8.92 -0.83 -4.85
C VAL A 137 -10.18 -0.14 -5.37
N SER A 138 -10.07 0.49 -6.53
CA SER A 138 -11.17 1.18 -7.21
C SER A 138 -10.95 1.10 -8.72
N THR A 139 -11.72 1.89 -9.49
CA THR A 139 -11.60 2.05 -10.94
C THR A 139 -11.98 0.81 -11.75
N GLY A 140 -12.98 0.07 -11.29
CA GLY A 140 -13.50 -1.14 -11.93
C GLY A 140 -12.61 -2.35 -11.69
N PHE A 141 -11.87 -2.38 -10.58
CA PHE A 141 -11.02 -3.50 -10.24
C PHE A 141 -11.82 -4.83 -10.22
N PRO A 142 -11.27 -5.95 -10.74
CA PRO A 142 -9.92 -6.09 -11.30
C PRO A 142 -9.82 -5.77 -12.80
N ALA A 143 -10.93 -5.73 -13.53
CA ALA A 143 -10.94 -5.71 -15.00
C ALA A 143 -10.71 -4.31 -15.59
N GLY A 144 -11.09 -3.25 -14.89
CA GLY A 144 -10.94 -1.87 -15.33
C GLY A 144 -11.80 -1.49 -16.56
N LEU A 145 -12.81 -2.29 -16.89
CA LEU A 145 -13.63 -2.13 -18.09
C LEU A 145 -14.79 -1.14 -17.93
N SER A 146 -14.94 -0.53 -16.76
CA SER A 146 -16.00 0.45 -16.51
C SER A 146 -15.71 1.79 -17.22
N PRO A 147 -16.75 2.48 -17.71
CA PRO A 147 -16.64 3.83 -18.25
C PRO A 147 -15.84 4.78 -17.35
N TYR A 148 -15.07 5.68 -17.95
CA TYR A 148 -14.18 6.59 -17.22
C TYR A 148 -14.88 7.37 -16.08
N HIS A 149 -16.08 7.90 -16.34
CA HIS A 149 -16.84 8.65 -15.34
C HIS A 149 -17.22 7.79 -14.12
N LEU A 150 -17.50 6.49 -14.30
CA LEU A 150 -17.78 5.58 -13.19
C LEU A 150 -16.52 5.25 -12.39
N ARG A 151 -15.36 5.11 -13.07
CA ARG A 151 -14.08 4.93 -12.37
C ARG A 151 -13.74 6.12 -11.48
N LEU A 152 -14.04 7.35 -11.92
CA LEU A 152 -13.90 8.54 -11.10
C LEU A 152 -14.88 8.57 -9.92
N ALA A 153 -16.15 8.20 -10.17
CA ALA A 153 -17.17 8.15 -9.12
C ALA A 153 -16.79 7.15 -8.02
N GLU A 154 -16.31 5.97 -8.39
CA GLU A 154 -15.84 4.94 -7.46
C GLU A 154 -14.67 5.41 -6.58
N ILE A 155 -13.73 6.19 -7.15
CA ILE A 155 -12.68 6.84 -6.35
C ILE A 155 -13.31 7.82 -5.34
N GLY A 156 -14.27 8.64 -5.79
CA GLY A 156 -14.95 9.61 -4.93
C GLY A 156 -15.68 8.95 -3.76
N GLU A 157 -16.41 7.87 -4.03
CA GLU A 157 -17.07 7.05 -3.01
C GLU A 157 -16.02 6.49 -2.04
N SER A 158 -14.92 5.90 -2.53
CA SER A 158 -13.85 5.35 -1.67
C SER A 158 -13.22 6.37 -0.74
N VAL A 159 -13.07 7.62 -1.18
CA VAL A 159 -12.49 8.71 -0.38
C VAL A 159 -13.49 9.24 0.66
N ALA A 160 -14.79 9.12 0.40
CA ALA A 160 -15.85 9.61 1.29
C ALA A 160 -16.23 8.64 2.41
N ALA A 161 -15.91 7.35 2.25
CA ALA A 161 -16.18 6.27 3.20
C ALA A 161 -15.28 6.31 4.44
#